data_AF-A0A7C6JCT8-F1
#
_entry.id   AF-A0A7C6JCT8-F1
#
_cell.length_a   1.000
_cell.length_b   1.000
_cell.length_c   1.000
_cell.angle_alpha   90.00
_cell.angle_beta   90.00
_cell.angle_gamma   90.00
#
_symmetry.space_group_name_H-M   'P 1'
#
loop_
_entity.id
_entity.type
_entity.pdbx_description
1 polymer ?
#
loop_
_entity_poly.entity_id
_entity_poly.type
_entity_poly.pdbx_seq_one_letter_code
_entity_poly.pdbx_strand_id
1 'polypeptide(L)'
;MNYHTVPSVLLQPLLFSHDELSNHFFRKPSERELESLSYLRILRGLLAAEELRLLSLSNRLGRTGYPLLSILSIMVLKLLYQQLTVRQTLQLLQENENLRMIVEIDSVPSEATMSRLSRQVEQIVDPQMLHERIMGLYQETTGRVIGHLSIDSTVIEAREKPIKVAQQQKEPKKRGPKKKGSPEEAEYRAKKVQETQQLAQYLVESPEVSISELEKRCSLTAKQNSQGRRQWFIGYKAHMACDDFGVPVAFAVTGACVHDTQAAIPLMKLTQKNFDFLYALMDKGYVSTDI
;
A
#
# COMPACT_ATOMS: atom_id res chain seq x y z
N MET A 1 8.49 -27.53 -69.36
CA MET A 1 8.81 -26.40 -68.47
C MET A 1 7.60 -25.47 -68.46
N ASN A 2 6.74 -25.58 -67.45
CA ASN A 2 5.65 -24.62 -67.24
C ASN A 2 5.87 -24.00 -65.86
N TYR A 3 6.45 -22.81 -65.83
CA TYR A 3 6.57 -22.02 -64.61
C TYR A 3 5.22 -21.34 -64.35
N HIS A 4 4.51 -21.80 -63.34
CA HIS A 4 3.38 -21.06 -62.79
C HIS A 4 3.92 -19.88 -61.99
N THR A 5 3.89 -18.68 -62.57
CA THR A 5 4.09 -17.43 -61.84
C THR A 5 2.86 -17.18 -60.97
N VAL A 6 3.02 -17.31 -59.66
CA VAL A 6 2.02 -16.88 -58.67
C VAL A 6 1.83 -15.37 -58.86
N PRO A 7 0.61 -14.87 -59.05
CA PRO A 7 0.40 -13.42 -59.13
C PRO A 7 0.71 -12.84 -57.76
N SER A 8 1.71 -11.96 -57.70
CA SER A 8 1.99 -11.16 -56.53
C SER A 8 0.73 -10.38 -56.18
N VAL A 9 0.11 -10.70 -55.04
CA VAL A 9 -0.97 -9.88 -54.47
C VAL A 9 -0.32 -8.55 -54.09
N LEU A 10 -0.36 -7.59 -55.02
CA LEU A 10 -0.09 -6.20 -54.72
C LEU A 10 -1.23 -5.74 -53.82
N LEU A 11 -1.02 -5.84 -52.51
CA LEU A 11 -1.82 -5.12 -51.52
C LEU A 11 -1.89 -3.66 -51.99
N GLN A 12 -3.10 -3.11 -52.06
CA GLN A 12 -3.27 -1.71 -52.44
C GLN A 12 -2.32 -0.84 -51.60
N PRO A 13 -1.58 0.11 -52.20
CA PRO A 13 -0.82 1.06 -51.43
C PRO A 13 -1.79 1.76 -50.48
N LEU A 14 -1.47 1.76 -49.18
CA LEU A 14 -2.27 2.43 -48.17
C LEU A 14 -2.55 3.85 -48.65
N LEU A 15 -3.81 4.29 -48.54
CA LEU A 15 -4.25 5.62 -48.99
C LEU A 15 -3.51 6.77 -48.29
N PHE A 16 -2.78 6.45 -47.23
CA PHE A 16 -2.01 7.36 -46.39
C PHE A 16 -0.60 6.81 -46.20
N SER A 17 0.39 7.70 -46.28
CA SER A 17 1.74 7.41 -45.82
C SER A 17 1.77 7.24 -44.29
N HIS A 18 2.80 6.57 -43.76
CA HIS A 18 3.01 6.43 -42.32
C HIS A 18 3.02 7.80 -41.61
N ASP A 19 3.63 8.80 -42.23
CA ASP A 19 3.72 10.15 -41.66
C ASP A 19 2.35 10.86 -41.66
N GLU A 20 1.53 10.67 -42.69
CA GLU A 20 0.15 11.20 -42.74
C GLU A 20 -0.76 10.52 -41.69
N LEU A 21 -0.64 9.20 -41.50
CA LEU A 21 -1.35 8.47 -40.45
C LEU A 21 -0.94 8.93 -39.04
N SER A 22 0.37 9.14 -38.83
CA SER A 22 0.92 9.53 -37.52
C SER A 22 0.48 10.92 -37.08
N ASN A 23 0.25 11.85 -38.02
CA ASN A 23 -0.07 13.23 -37.71
C ASN A 23 -1.58 13.49 -37.52
N HIS A 24 -2.45 12.61 -38.04
CA HIS A 24 -3.89 12.85 -38.06
C HIS A 24 -4.71 11.99 -37.09
N PHE A 25 -4.22 10.82 -36.69
CA PHE A 25 -4.98 9.91 -35.82
C PHE A 25 -4.44 9.78 -34.40
N PHE A 26 -3.15 10.07 -34.19
CA PHE A 26 -2.51 9.85 -32.90
C PHE A 26 -1.90 11.14 -32.36
N ARG A 27 -2.51 11.69 -31.32
CA ARG A 27 -1.90 12.78 -30.55
C ARG A 27 -0.58 12.27 -29.97
N LYS A 28 0.54 12.95 -30.25
CA LYS A 28 1.82 12.61 -29.63
C LYS A 28 1.70 12.61 -28.10
N PRO A 29 2.18 11.56 -27.41
CA PRO A 29 2.06 11.48 -25.97
C PRO A 29 2.85 12.60 -25.30
N SER A 30 2.27 13.19 -24.27
CA SER A 30 2.96 14.17 -23.42
C SER A 30 4.03 13.50 -22.55
N GLU A 31 4.95 14.29 -22.01
CA GLU A 31 5.98 13.80 -21.09
C GLU A 31 5.38 13.06 -19.89
N ARG A 32 4.30 13.61 -19.30
CA ARG A 32 3.57 12.98 -18.19
C ARG A 32 2.94 11.64 -18.56
N GLU A 33 2.44 11.50 -19.79
CA GLU A 33 1.88 10.24 -20.28
C GLU A 33 2.98 9.19 -20.48
N LEU A 34 4.15 9.58 -20.98
CA LEU A 34 5.32 8.71 -21.11
C LEU A 34 5.90 8.30 -19.75
N GLU A 35 5.91 9.21 -18.78
CA GLU A 35 6.29 8.92 -17.39
C GLU A 35 5.33 7.88 -16.78
N SER A 36 4.02 8.06 -16.98
CA SER A 36 3.00 7.13 -16.52
C SER A 36 3.14 5.74 -17.13
N LEU A 37 3.43 5.67 -18.44
CA LEU A 37 3.74 4.41 -19.12
C LEU A 37 4.97 3.73 -18.50
N SER A 38 5.99 4.50 -18.13
CA SER A 38 7.20 3.98 -17.49
C SER A 38 6.90 3.38 -16.11
N TYR A 39 6.13 4.07 -15.27
CA TYR A 39 5.70 3.52 -13.98
C TYR A 39 4.87 2.24 -14.13
N LEU A 40 3.95 2.18 -15.09
CA LEU A 40 3.13 0.98 -15.31
C LEU A 40 3.96 -0.19 -15.84
N ARG A 41 5.01 0.06 -16.63
CA ARG A 41 5.96 -0.99 -17.05
C ARG A 41 6.75 -1.53 -15.87
N ILE A 42 7.23 -0.65 -14.98
CA ILE A 42 7.91 -1.05 -13.75
C ILE A 42 6.97 -1.90 -12.89
N LEU A 43 5.73 -1.44 -12.68
CA LEU A 43 4.71 -2.20 -11.94
C LEU A 43 4.50 -3.60 -12.52
N ARG A 44 4.37 -3.73 -13.85
CA ARG A 44 4.23 -5.03 -14.51
C ARG A 44 5.44 -5.93 -14.28
N GLY A 45 6.65 -5.37 -14.30
CA GLY A 45 7.88 -6.09 -14.01
C GLY A 45 8.00 -6.55 -12.54
N LEU A 46 7.34 -5.85 -11.62
CA LEU A 46 7.31 -6.20 -10.20
C LEU A 46 6.30 -7.31 -9.87
N LEU A 47 5.32 -7.57 -10.75
CA LEU A 47 4.31 -8.61 -10.53
C LEU A 47 4.91 -10.01 -10.75
N ALA A 48 4.57 -10.94 -9.87
CA ALA A 48 4.95 -12.33 -9.98
C ALA A 48 4.21 -13.01 -11.15
N ALA A 49 4.78 -14.10 -11.68
CA ALA A 49 4.18 -14.83 -12.79
C ALA A 49 2.74 -15.29 -12.50
N GLU A 50 2.46 -15.69 -11.25
CA GLU A 50 1.12 -16.11 -10.82
C GLU A 50 0.15 -14.94 -10.75
N GLU A 51 0.57 -13.78 -10.24
CA GLU A 51 -0.26 -12.57 -10.21
C GLU A 51 -0.60 -12.12 -11.63
N LEU A 52 0.38 -12.09 -12.53
CA LEU A 52 0.16 -11.78 -13.95
C LEU A 52 -0.81 -12.77 -14.60
N ARG A 53 -0.68 -14.06 -14.30
CA ARG A 53 -1.59 -15.10 -14.81
C ARG A 53 -3.01 -14.84 -14.34
N LEU A 54 -3.22 -14.58 -13.05
CA LEU A 54 -4.54 -14.31 -12.46
C LEU A 54 -5.15 -13.02 -12.99
N LEU A 55 -4.36 -11.95 -13.15
CA LEU A 55 -4.82 -10.67 -13.72
C LEU A 55 -5.15 -10.76 -15.21
N SER A 56 -4.56 -11.72 -15.92
CA SER A 56 -4.80 -11.97 -17.35
C SER A 56 -5.96 -12.92 -17.60
N LEU A 57 -6.58 -13.50 -16.56
CA LEU A 57 -7.73 -14.38 -16.72
C LEU A 57 -8.91 -13.59 -17.29
N SER A 58 -9.48 -14.12 -18.37
CA SER A 58 -10.70 -13.61 -18.98
C SER A 58 -11.86 -14.59 -18.80
N ASN A 59 -13.07 -14.06 -18.79
CA ASN A 59 -14.28 -14.88 -18.72
C ASN A 59 -14.33 -15.81 -19.95
N ARG A 60 -14.47 -17.11 -19.72
CA ARG A 60 -14.61 -18.10 -20.79
C ARG A 60 -15.99 -18.09 -21.45
N LEU A 61 -17.00 -17.55 -20.77
CA LEU A 61 -18.39 -17.51 -21.22
C LEU A 61 -18.98 -16.11 -21.01
N GLY A 62 -19.87 -15.69 -21.91
CA GLY A 62 -20.53 -14.39 -21.85
C GLY A 62 -19.70 -13.27 -22.50
N ARG A 63 -20.04 -12.01 -22.18
CA ARG A 63 -19.30 -10.84 -22.67
C ARG A 63 -17.91 -10.81 -22.04
N THR A 64 -16.89 -10.56 -22.87
CA THR A 64 -15.53 -10.30 -22.40
C THR A 64 -15.56 -9.07 -21.49
N GLY A 65 -15.17 -9.27 -20.23
CA GLY A 65 -15.04 -8.18 -19.26
C GLY A 65 -13.78 -7.36 -19.50
N TYR A 66 -13.55 -6.37 -18.63
CA TYR A 66 -12.30 -5.62 -18.62
C TYR A 66 -11.17 -6.49 -18.06
N PRO A 67 -9.97 -6.48 -18.67
CA PRO A 67 -8.81 -7.17 -18.11
C PRO A 67 -8.42 -6.54 -16.77
N LEU A 68 -8.16 -7.38 -15.75
CA LEU A 68 -7.86 -6.91 -14.40
C LEU A 68 -6.52 -6.16 -14.33
N LEU A 69 -5.57 -6.48 -15.20
CA LEU A 69 -4.32 -5.73 -15.33
C LEU A 69 -4.55 -4.26 -15.73
N SER A 70 -5.52 -4.01 -16.60
CA SER A 70 -5.92 -2.64 -16.97
C SER A 70 -6.64 -1.94 -15.82
N ILE A 71 -7.45 -2.66 -15.05
CA ILE A 71 -8.07 -2.11 -13.83
C ILE A 71 -7.01 -1.70 -12.81
N LEU A 72 -6.00 -2.54 -12.57
CA LEU A 72 -4.83 -2.19 -11.75
C LEU A 72 -4.13 -0.94 -12.30
N SER A 73 -3.96 -0.87 -13.62
CA SER A 73 -3.31 0.29 -14.28
C SER A 73 -4.11 1.58 -14.06
N ILE A 74 -5.46 1.53 -14.11
CA ILE A 74 -6.33 2.67 -13.79
C ILE A 74 -6.21 3.06 -12.31
N MET A 75 -6.11 2.09 -11.39
CA MET A 75 -5.91 2.36 -9.96
C MET A 75 -4.59 3.11 -9.71
N VAL A 76 -3.51 2.70 -10.38
CA VAL A 76 -2.21 3.40 -10.29
C VAL A 76 -2.27 4.76 -10.99
N LEU A 77 -2.94 4.85 -12.14
CA LEU A 77 -3.13 6.11 -12.85
C LEU A 77 -3.82 7.17 -11.97
N LYS A 78 -4.84 6.77 -11.19
CA LYS A 78 -5.48 7.65 -10.21
C LYS A 78 -4.44 8.28 -9.26
N LEU A 79 -3.47 7.51 -8.79
CA LEU A 79 -2.42 7.97 -7.88
C LEU A 79 -1.42 8.89 -8.59
N LEU A 80 -0.91 8.47 -9.76
CA LEU A 80 0.04 9.26 -10.57
C LEU A 80 -0.54 10.61 -11.02
N TYR A 81 -1.84 10.62 -11.33
CA TYR A 81 -2.55 11.83 -11.71
C TYR A 81 -3.12 12.62 -10.52
N GLN A 82 -2.90 12.14 -9.29
CA GLN A 82 -3.38 12.74 -8.04
C GLN A 82 -4.89 13.02 -8.06
N GLN A 83 -5.65 12.14 -8.72
CA GLN A 83 -7.09 12.28 -8.82
C GLN A 83 -7.73 11.90 -7.49
N LEU A 84 -8.57 12.80 -6.96
CA LEU A 84 -9.23 12.57 -5.67
C LEU A 84 -10.21 11.40 -5.75
N THR A 85 -10.99 11.33 -6.83
CA THR A 85 -12.06 10.33 -7.01
C THR A 85 -11.84 9.43 -8.22
N VAL A 86 -12.41 8.21 -8.17
CA VAL A 86 -12.42 7.30 -9.32
C VAL A 86 -13.18 7.94 -10.51
N ARG A 87 -14.27 8.66 -10.24
CA ARG A 87 -15.03 9.40 -11.25
C ARG A 87 -14.15 10.35 -12.07
N GLN A 88 -13.33 11.16 -11.41
CA GLN A 88 -12.40 12.07 -12.11
C GLN A 88 -11.38 11.31 -12.96
N THR A 89 -10.89 10.17 -12.47
CA THR A 89 -9.95 9.32 -13.24
C THR A 89 -10.62 8.74 -14.49
N LEU A 90 -11.89 8.32 -14.38
CA LEU A 90 -12.66 7.80 -15.50
C LEU A 90 -12.99 8.90 -16.52
N GLN A 91 -13.33 10.11 -16.07
CA GLN A 91 -13.54 11.25 -16.96
C GLN A 91 -12.25 11.61 -17.73
N LEU A 92 -11.09 11.61 -17.04
CA LEU A 92 -9.79 11.81 -17.67
C LEU A 92 -9.53 10.76 -18.77
N LEU A 93 -9.87 9.49 -18.53
CA LEU A 93 -9.76 8.43 -19.52
C LEU A 93 -10.77 8.58 -20.68
N GLN A 94 -11.94 9.16 -20.45
CA GLN A 94 -12.92 9.43 -21.52
C GLN A 94 -12.39 10.51 -22.47
N GLU A 95 -11.75 11.54 -21.92
CA GLU A 95 -11.23 12.68 -22.66
C GLU A 95 -9.87 12.39 -23.33
N ASN A 96 -9.10 11.43 -22.82
CA ASN A 96 -7.72 11.18 -23.25
C ASN A 96 -7.50 9.77 -23.80
N GLU A 97 -7.37 9.67 -25.13
CA GLU A 97 -7.13 8.41 -25.84
C GLU A 97 -5.74 7.82 -25.56
N ASN A 98 -4.69 8.63 -25.43
CA ASN A 98 -3.35 8.15 -25.11
C ASN A 98 -3.34 7.40 -23.77
N LEU A 99 -4.03 7.95 -22.77
CA LEU A 99 -4.15 7.30 -21.48
C LEU A 99 -4.94 5.99 -21.55
N ARG A 100 -5.99 5.91 -22.39
CA ARG A 100 -6.70 4.65 -22.65
C ARG A 100 -5.80 3.60 -23.29
N MET A 101 -4.98 4.00 -24.26
CA MET A 101 -4.00 3.10 -24.87
C MET A 101 -2.95 2.63 -23.86
N ILE A 102 -2.44 3.53 -23.00
CA ILE A 102 -1.46 3.21 -21.97
C ILE A 102 -1.99 2.21 -20.94
N VAL A 103 -3.25 2.36 -20.51
CA VAL A 103 -3.90 1.41 -19.59
C VAL A 103 -4.54 0.22 -20.31
N GLU A 104 -4.44 0.16 -21.64
CA GLU A 104 -4.93 -0.93 -22.49
C GLU A 104 -6.44 -1.19 -22.33
N ILE A 105 -7.27 -0.15 -22.48
CA ILE A 105 -8.73 -0.27 -22.51
C ILE A 105 -9.33 0.38 -23.76
N ASP A 106 -10.30 -0.29 -24.38
CA ASP A 106 -11.02 0.26 -25.52
C ASP A 106 -12.15 1.21 -25.08
N SER A 107 -12.84 0.85 -24.01
CA SER A 107 -13.96 1.60 -23.44
C SER A 107 -13.71 1.89 -21.97
N VAL A 108 -14.25 3.00 -21.47
CA VAL A 108 -14.05 3.39 -20.07
C VAL A 108 -15.10 2.67 -19.21
N PRO A 109 -14.69 1.92 -18.17
CA PRO A 109 -15.63 1.23 -17.28
C PRO A 109 -16.48 2.22 -16.48
N SER A 110 -17.69 1.80 -16.09
CA SER A 110 -18.51 2.56 -15.14
C SER A 110 -17.93 2.51 -13.72
N GLU A 111 -18.29 3.47 -12.87
CA GLU A 111 -17.85 3.52 -11.46
C GLU A 111 -18.18 2.23 -10.69
N ALA A 112 -19.38 1.67 -10.92
CA ALA A 112 -19.80 0.40 -10.31
C ALA A 112 -18.98 -0.80 -10.82
N THR A 113 -18.48 -0.75 -12.06
CA THR A 113 -17.60 -1.79 -12.60
C THR A 113 -16.20 -1.65 -12.01
N MET A 114 -15.66 -0.43 -11.96
CA MET A 114 -14.38 -0.16 -11.29
C MET A 114 -14.36 -0.64 -9.84
N SER A 115 -15.40 -0.32 -9.06
CA SER A 115 -15.48 -0.74 -7.66
C SER A 115 -15.53 -2.27 -7.47
N ARG A 116 -16.20 -2.99 -8.37
CA ARG A 116 -16.26 -4.47 -8.31
C ARG A 116 -14.93 -5.11 -8.71
N LEU A 117 -14.32 -4.63 -9.79
CA LEU A 117 -13.09 -5.21 -10.33
C LEU A 117 -11.87 -4.80 -9.50
N SER A 118 -11.84 -3.61 -8.88
CA SER A 118 -10.75 -3.22 -7.98
C SER A 118 -10.64 -4.17 -6.79
N ARG A 119 -11.77 -4.62 -6.22
CA ARG A 119 -11.76 -5.64 -5.15
C ARG A 119 -11.18 -6.98 -5.60
N GLN A 120 -11.37 -7.35 -6.87
CA GLN A 120 -10.74 -8.56 -7.41
C GLN A 120 -9.23 -8.37 -7.59
N VAL A 121 -8.80 -7.18 -8.05
CA VAL A 121 -7.38 -6.83 -8.11
C VAL A 121 -6.74 -6.86 -6.72
N GLU A 122 -7.39 -6.28 -5.71
CA GLU A 122 -6.92 -6.27 -4.30
C GLU A 122 -6.79 -7.67 -3.69
N GLN A 123 -7.51 -8.67 -4.20
CA GLN A 123 -7.37 -10.07 -3.77
C GLN A 123 -6.16 -10.77 -4.42
N ILE A 124 -5.67 -10.26 -5.54
CA ILE A 124 -4.57 -10.84 -6.31
C ILE A 124 -3.26 -10.12 -5.98
N VAL A 125 -3.30 -8.79 -5.89
CA VAL A 125 -2.13 -7.92 -5.75
C VAL A 125 -2.17 -7.26 -4.39
N ASP A 126 -1.24 -7.64 -3.52
CA ASP A 126 -1.02 -7.02 -2.22
C ASP A 126 -0.02 -5.86 -2.34
N PRO A 127 -0.43 -4.60 -2.03
CA PRO A 127 0.48 -3.46 -2.02
C PRO A 127 1.70 -3.64 -1.12
N GLN A 128 1.57 -4.39 -0.01
CA GLN A 128 2.69 -4.63 0.90
C GLN A 128 3.75 -5.52 0.23
N MET A 129 3.32 -6.57 -0.47
CA MET A 129 4.24 -7.43 -1.23
C MET A 129 4.91 -6.69 -2.39
N LEU A 130 4.17 -5.82 -3.10
CA LEU A 130 4.75 -4.98 -4.15
C LEU A 130 5.82 -4.04 -3.58
N HIS A 131 5.53 -3.39 -2.45
CA HIS A 131 6.48 -2.52 -1.77
C HIS A 131 7.73 -3.28 -1.32
N GLU A 132 7.57 -4.47 -0.73
CA GLU A 132 8.71 -5.33 -0.36
C GLU A 132 9.62 -5.65 -1.55
N ARG A 133 9.04 -5.94 -2.73
CA ARG A 133 9.81 -6.19 -3.96
C ARG A 133 10.57 -4.96 -4.43
N ILE A 134 9.95 -3.77 -4.37
CA ILE A 134 10.62 -2.51 -4.71
C ILE A 134 11.78 -2.25 -3.73
N MET A 135 11.57 -2.53 -2.44
CA MET A 135 12.60 -2.36 -1.42
C MET A 135 13.76 -3.32 -1.59
N GLY A 136 13.51 -4.57 -2.01
CA GLY A 136 14.55 -5.51 -2.40
C GLY A 136 15.41 -4.96 -3.55
N LEU A 137 14.78 -4.48 -4.62
CA LEU A 137 15.51 -3.87 -5.76
C LEU A 137 16.26 -2.60 -5.34
N TYR A 138 15.67 -1.76 -4.49
CA TYR A 138 16.32 -0.57 -3.97
C TYR A 138 17.57 -0.93 -3.16
N GLN A 139 17.50 -1.96 -2.32
CA GLN A 139 18.66 -2.43 -1.57
C GLN A 139 19.73 -3.03 -2.48
N GLU A 140 19.34 -3.89 -3.43
CA GLU A 140 20.30 -4.49 -4.39
C GLU A 140 21.02 -3.42 -5.21
N THR A 141 20.31 -2.37 -5.60
CA THR A 141 20.86 -1.29 -6.42
C THR A 141 21.76 -0.35 -5.61
N THR A 142 21.40 -0.07 -4.36
CA THR A 142 22.12 0.93 -3.55
C THR A 142 23.17 0.32 -2.63
N GLY A 143 22.95 -0.89 -2.11
CA GLY A 143 23.83 -1.61 -1.18
C GLY A 143 24.06 -0.86 0.13
N ARG A 144 23.11 -0.02 0.56
CA ARG A 144 23.31 0.91 1.67
C ARG A 144 22.90 0.33 3.01
N VAL A 145 23.56 0.81 4.06
CA VAL A 145 23.10 0.68 5.45
C VAL A 145 22.42 1.98 5.81
N ILE A 146 21.25 1.89 6.44
CA ILE A 146 20.49 3.06 6.89
C ILE A 146 21.16 3.60 8.16
N GLY A 147 21.52 4.88 8.18
CA GLY A 147 22.03 5.53 9.39
C GLY A 147 20.92 5.69 10.43
N HIS A 148 19.91 6.46 10.06
CA HIS A 148 18.80 6.83 10.91
C HIS A 148 17.46 6.36 10.33
N LEU A 149 16.93 5.27 10.88
CA LEU A 149 15.58 4.82 10.57
C LEU A 149 14.57 5.72 11.30
N SER A 150 13.98 6.66 10.58
CA SER A 150 13.01 7.60 11.16
C SER A 150 11.61 6.99 11.12
N ILE A 151 10.99 6.77 12.28
CA ILE A 151 9.64 6.21 12.38
C ILE A 151 8.69 7.26 12.94
N ASP A 152 7.64 7.55 12.17
CA ASP A 152 6.53 8.37 12.62
C ASP A 152 5.19 7.87 12.07
N SER A 153 4.09 8.34 12.65
CA SER A 153 2.74 8.05 12.18
C SER A 153 2.02 9.31 11.74
N THR A 154 1.20 9.18 10.69
CA THR A 154 0.33 10.25 10.22
C THR A 154 -1.11 9.79 10.18
N VAL A 155 -2.04 10.68 10.56
CA VAL A 155 -3.47 10.38 10.56
C VAL A 155 -4.02 10.54 9.15
N ILE A 156 -4.79 9.55 8.71
CA ILE A 156 -5.54 9.57 7.46
C ILE A 156 -7.03 9.70 7.82
N GLU A 157 -7.61 10.87 7.57
CA GLU A 157 -9.02 11.10 7.81
C GLU A 157 -9.88 10.32 6.80
N ALA A 158 -10.88 9.62 7.32
CA ALA A 158 -11.81 8.84 6.51
C ALA A 158 -13.26 9.27 6.77
N ARG A 159 -14.07 9.24 5.71
CA ARG A 159 -15.52 9.46 5.78
C ARG A 159 -16.25 8.14 6.01
N GLU A 160 -15.83 7.40 7.01
CA GLU A 160 -16.36 6.09 7.36
C GLU A 160 -16.90 6.09 8.78
N LYS A 161 -17.84 5.18 9.07
CA LYS A 161 -18.38 5.05 10.43
C LYS A 161 -17.33 4.38 11.32
N PRO A 162 -16.84 5.04 12.38
CA PRO A 162 -15.82 4.45 13.24
C PRO A 162 -16.38 3.27 14.02
N ILE A 163 -15.61 2.20 14.09
CA ILE A 163 -15.89 1.07 14.96
C ILE A 163 -15.33 1.41 16.34
N LYS A 164 -16.21 1.38 17.34
CA LYS A 164 -15.82 1.56 18.74
C LYS A 164 -15.31 0.22 19.26
N VAL A 165 -14.01 0.08 19.41
CA VAL A 165 -13.44 -1.04 20.17
C VAL A 165 -13.84 -0.85 21.63
N ALA A 166 -14.43 -1.88 22.24
CA ALA A 166 -14.79 -1.84 23.65
C ALA A 166 -13.51 -1.65 24.47
N GLN A 167 -13.35 -0.48 25.09
CA GLN A 167 -12.24 -0.26 26.01
C GLN A 167 -12.41 -1.21 27.19
N GLN A 168 -11.50 -2.17 27.35
CA GLN A 168 -11.44 -2.98 28.55
C GLN A 168 -11.24 -2.02 29.73
N GLN A 169 -12.19 -2.03 30.67
CA GLN A 169 -12.08 -1.24 31.89
C GLN A 169 -10.86 -1.75 32.66
N LYS A 170 -9.74 -1.01 32.61
CA LYS A 170 -8.59 -1.28 33.44
C LYS A 170 -8.99 -0.98 34.89
N GLU A 171 -9.05 -2.01 35.73
CA GLU A 171 -9.27 -1.81 37.17
C GLU A 171 -8.18 -0.88 37.74
N PRO A 172 -8.56 0.07 38.61
CA PRO A 172 -7.60 0.98 39.21
C PRO A 172 -6.56 0.20 40.02
N LYS A 173 -5.30 0.25 39.59
CA LYS A 173 -4.17 -0.34 40.33
C LYS A 173 -4.08 0.34 41.70
N LYS A 174 -4.12 -0.44 42.80
CA LYS A 174 -3.84 0.08 44.15
C LYS A 174 -2.48 0.80 44.14
N ARG A 175 -2.47 2.10 44.50
CA ARG A 175 -1.23 2.88 44.62
C ARG A 175 -0.56 2.55 45.96
N GLY A 176 0.69 2.09 45.90
CA GLY A 176 1.53 1.87 47.07
C GLY A 176 2.44 0.62 46.95
N PRO A 177 3.54 0.55 47.71
CA PRO A 177 4.36 -0.64 47.76
C PRO A 177 3.56 -1.82 48.33
N LYS A 178 3.63 -2.97 47.67
CA LYS A 178 3.00 -4.21 48.15
C LYS A 178 3.71 -4.68 49.42
N LYS A 179 2.96 -5.15 50.42
CA LYS A 179 3.55 -5.70 51.66
C LYS A 179 4.39 -6.94 51.32
N LYS A 180 5.65 -6.97 51.77
CA LYS A 180 6.56 -8.11 51.59
C LYS A 180 5.95 -9.37 52.21
N GLY A 181 5.89 -10.45 51.44
CA GLY A 181 5.32 -11.75 51.84
C GLY A 181 3.80 -11.88 51.67
N SER A 182 3.11 -10.89 51.07
CA SER A 182 1.66 -10.98 50.84
C SER A 182 1.31 -11.81 49.58
N PRO A 183 0.09 -12.38 49.51
CA PRO A 183 -0.40 -13.01 48.28
C PRO A 183 -0.40 -12.02 47.09
N GLU A 184 -0.70 -10.74 47.33
CA GLU A 184 -0.67 -9.68 46.30
C GLU A 184 0.75 -9.48 45.69
N GLU A 185 1.83 -9.74 46.45
CA GLU A 185 3.21 -9.70 45.94
C GLU A 185 3.56 -10.95 45.14
N ALA A 186 3.08 -12.13 45.54
CA ALA A 186 3.25 -13.35 44.77
C ALA A 186 2.54 -13.25 43.40
N GLU A 187 1.30 -12.76 43.39
CA GLU A 187 0.55 -12.47 42.17
C GLU A 187 1.25 -11.42 41.29
N TYR A 188 1.83 -10.38 41.91
CA TYR A 188 2.62 -9.38 41.18
C TYR A 188 3.81 -9.98 40.45
N ARG A 189 4.57 -10.83 41.16
CA ARG A 189 5.76 -11.48 40.62
C ARG A 189 5.39 -12.46 39.52
N ALA A 190 4.34 -13.24 39.71
CA ALA A 190 3.80 -14.12 38.67
C ALA A 190 3.39 -13.32 37.41
N LYS A 191 2.68 -12.20 37.59
CA LYS A 191 2.31 -11.33 36.48
C LYS A 191 3.52 -10.73 35.76
N LYS A 192 4.54 -10.27 36.49
CA LYS A 192 5.79 -9.77 35.89
C LYS A 192 6.52 -10.86 35.09
N VAL A 193 6.57 -12.08 35.60
CA VAL A 193 7.17 -13.22 34.87
C VAL A 193 6.38 -13.48 33.58
N GLN A 194 5.05 -13.48 33.66
CA GLN A 194 4.18 -13.64 32.48
C GLN A 194 4.38 -12.51 31.46
N GLU A 195 4.40 -11.25 31.89
CA GLU A 195 4.68 -10.08 31.04
C GLU A 195 6.06 -10.19 30.36
N THR A 196 7.07 -10.67 31.09
CA THR A 196 8.42 -10.88 30.53
C THR A 196 8.43 -12.00 29.49
N GLN A 197 7.71 -13.09 29.73
CA GLN A 197 7.55 -14.19 28.77
C GLN A 197 6.82 -13.74 27.50
N GLN A 198 5.73 -12.97 27.65
CA GLN A 198 4.99 -12.40 26.54
C GLN A 198 5.85 -11.44 25.71
N LEU A 199 6.62 -10.58 26.37
CA LEU A 199 7.55 -9.68 25.67
C LEU A 199 8.63 -10.47 24.90
N ALA A 200 9.18 -11.52 25.50
CA ALA A 200 10.16 -12.37 24.82
C ALA A 200 9.56 -13.07 23.59
N GLN A 201 8.32 -13.57 23.69
CA GLN A 201 7.60 -14.15 22.56
C GLN A 201 7.36 -13.09 21.46
N TYR A 202 6.88 -11.91 21.83
CA TYR A 202 6.64 -10.80 20.90
C TYR A 202 7.91 -10.37 20.16
N LEU A 203 9.07 -10.35 20.82
CA LEU A 203 10.34 -10.00 20.18
C LEU A 203 10.78 -11.04 19.13
N VAL A 204 10.45 -12.31 19.32
CA VAL A 204 10.77 -13.40 18.38
C VAL A 204 9.73 -13.54 17.26
N GLU A 205 8.50 -13.15 17.51
CA GLU A 205 7.40 -13.24 16.54
C GLU A 205 7.70 -12.48 15.23
N SER A 206 7.20 -13.01 14.11
CA SER A 206 7.32 -12.37 12.80
C SER A 206 6.51 -11.06 12.74
N PRO A 207 7.02 -9.99 12.10
CA PRO A 207 6.33 -8.70 12.07
C PRO A 207 4.94 -8.75 11.42
N GLU A 208 4.70 -9.66 10.48
CA GLU A 208 3.41 -9.81 9.80
C GLU A 208 2.31 -10.18 10.78
N VAL A 209 2.62 -11.08 11.71
CA VAL A 209 1.66 -11.53 12.74
C VAL A 209 1.36 -10.38 13.68
N SER A 210 2.39 -9.72 14.22
CA SER A 210 2.21 -8.56 15.10
C SER A 210 1.40 -7.44 14.44
N ILE A 211 1.59 -7.17 13.14
CA ILE A 211 0.80 -6.19 12.38
C ILE A 211 -0.63 -6.67 12.12
N SER A 212 -0.83 -7.98 11.93
CA SER A 212 -2.15 -8.56 11.69
C SER A 212 -3.08 -8.48 12.90
N GLU A 213 -2.52 -8.50 14.11
CA GLU A 213 -3.27 -8.38 15.37
C GLU A 213 -3.73 -6.95 15.67
N LEU A 214 -3.10 -5.94 15.05
CA LEU A 214 -3.49 -4.54 15.22
C LEU A 214 -4.88 -4.29 14.62
N GLU A 215 -5.64 -3.38 15.23
CA GLU A 215 -6.93 -2.97 14.69
C GLU A 215 -6.71 -2.27 13.34
N LYS A 216 -7.23 -2.85 12.24
CA LYS A 216 -7.11 -2.31 10.88
C LYS A 216 -8.34 -1.53 10.43
N ARG A 217 -9.43 -1.54 11.19
CA ARG A 217 -10.69 -0.90 10.78
C ARG A 217 -10.71 0.58 11.16
N CYS A 218 -11.53 1.36 10.44
CA CYS A 218 -11.74 2.77 10.74
C CYS A 218 -12.16 2.96 12.20
N SER A 219 -11.46 3.84 12.91
CA SER A 219 -11.67 4.09 14.34
C SER A 219 -11.54 5.57 14.69
N LEU A 220 -11.90 5.90 15.92
CA LEU A 220 -11.84 7.25 16.46
C LEU A 220 -10.58 7.40 17.32
N THR A 221 -9.87 8.51 17.15
CA THR A 221 -8.77 8.91 18.02
C THR A 221 -8.90 10.35 18.46
N ALA A 222 -8.21 10.71 19.53
CA ALA A 222 -8.16 12.08 20.04
C ALA A 222 -6.73 12.49 20.32
N LYS A 223 -6.33 13.67 19.82
CA LYS A 223 -5.06 14.30 20.16
C LYS A 223 -5.34 15.58 20.94
N GLN A 224 -4.58 15.83 21.99
CA GLN A 224 -4.61 17.10 22.68
C GLN A 224 -3.66 18.07 21.96
N ASN A 225 -4.14 19.23 21.57
CA ASN A 225 -3.30 20.26 20.95
C ASN A 225 -2.47 21.00 22.01
N SER A 226 -1.52 21.83 21.56
CA SER A 226 -0.68 22.66 22.44
C SER A 226 -1.46 23.65 23.31
N GLN A 227 -2.70 23.96 22.93
CA GLN A 227 -3.62 24.82 23.70
C GLN A 227 -4.49 24.02 24.69
N GLY A 228 -4.20 22.73 24.89
CA GLY A 228 -4.92 21.86 25.80
C GLY A 228 -6.30 21.38 25.31
N ARG A 229 -6.73 21.75 24.10
CA ARG A 229 -8.01 21.34 23.52
C ARG A 229 -7.88 19.96 22.85
N ARG A 230 -8.89 19.11 23.02
CA ARG A 230 -8.96 17.80 22.36
C ARG A 230 -9.52 17.94 20.95
N GLN A 231 -8.75 17.50 19.96
CA GLN A 231 -9.18 17.34 18.58
C GLN A 231 -9.44 15.86 18.32
N TRP A 232 -10.54 15.57 17.63
CA TRP A 232 -10.99 14.22 17.33
C TRP A 232 -10.78 13.93 15.85
N PHE A 233 -10.27 12.75 15.55
CA PHE A 233 -10.04 12.29 14.18
C PHE A 233 -10.71 10.93 13.99
N ILE A 234 -11.38 10.77 12.86
CA ILE A 234 -12.00 9.51 12.43
C ILE A 234 -11.23 9.03 11.22
N GLY A 235 -10.72 7.80 11.28
CA GLY A 235 -10.05 7.17 10.16
C GLY A 235 -8.96 6.20 10.57
N TYR A 236 -7.80 6.39 9.98
CA TYR A 236 -6.65 5.49 10.03
C TYR A 236 -5.38 6.23 10.45
N LYS A 237 -4.32 5.47 10.69
CA LYS A 237 -2.95 5.94 10.81
C LYS A 237 -2.07 5.19 9.82
N ALA A 238 -1.26 5.91 9.05
CA ALA A 238 -0.13 5.34 8.33
C ALA A 238 1.12 5.51 9.18
N HIS A 239 1.68 4.39 9.63
CA HIS A 239 2.96 4.32 10.31
C HIS A 239 4.02 4.03 9.26
N MET A 240 5.06 4.84 9.20
CA MET A 240 6.08 4.73 8.15
C MET A 240 7.46 4.77 8.80
N ALA A 241 8.33 3.89 8.34
CA ALA A 241 9.75 3.90 8.64
C ALA A 241 10.49 4.35 7.39
N CYS A 242 11.24 5.45 7.49
CA CYS A 242 11.94 6.08 6.38
C CYS A 242 13.46 6.02 6.57
N ASP A 243 14.19 5.88 5.45
CA ASP A 243 15.64 6.00 5.42
C ASP A 243 16.12 7.46 5.56
N ASP A 244 17.44 7.67 5.51
CA ASP A 244 18.07 8.99 5.61
C ASP A 244 17.68 9.96 4.48
N PHE A 245 17.13 9.45 3.37
CA PHE A 245 16.69 10.22 2.21
C PHE A 245 15.17 10.42 2.17
N GLY A 246 14.45 9.94 3.19
CA GLY A 246 12.99 10.01 3.27
C GLY A 246 12.27 8.96 2.42
N VAL A 247 12.96 7.92 1.96
CA VAL A 247 12.33 6.79 1.25
C VAL A 247 11.63 5.91 2.28
N PRO A 248 10.32 5.64 2.15
CA PRO A 248 9.62 4.75 3.06
C PRO A 248 10.04 3.30 2.82
N VAL A 249 10.87 2.76 3.72
CA VAL A 249 11.42 1.39 3.65
C VAL A 249 10.54 0.34 4.32
N ALA A 250 9.64 0.76 5.20
CA ALA A 250 8.56 -0.07 5.72
C ALA A 250 7.34 0.80 6.06
N PHE A 251 6.14 0.24 5.98
CA PHE A 251 4.93 0.93 6.40
C PHE A 251 3.87 -0.04 6.92
N ALA A 252 2.94 0.48 7.71
CA ALA A 252 1.73 -0.22 8.14
C ALA A 252 0.56 0.76 8.24
N VAL A 253 -0.63 0.34 7.81
CA VAL A 253 -1.86 1.12 7.98
C VAL A 253 -2.76 0.46 9.01
N THR A 254 -3.11 1.20 10.05
CA THR A 254 -3.96 0.74 11.14
C THR A 254 -5.14 1.68 11.34
N GLY A 255 -6.12 1.27 12.14
CA GLY A 255 -7.13 2.16 12.68
C GLY A 255 -6.49 3.28 13.49
N ALA A 256 -7.12 4.46 13.50
CA ALA A 256 -6.62 5.63 14.21
C ALA A 256 -6.47 5.43 15.73
N CYS A 257 -7.16 4.47 16.34
CA CYS A 257 -7.06 4.18 17.77
C CYS A 257 -5.77 3.46 18.18
N VAL A 258 -5.02 2.88 17.25
CA VAL A 258 -3.77 2.16 17.55
C VAL A 258 -2.72 3.15 18.04
N HIS A 259 -1.99 2.78 19.08
CA HIS A 259 -0.91 3.57 19.64
C HIS A 259 0.38 3.35 18.83
N ASP A 260 1.12 4.41 18.56
CA ASP A 260 2.21 4.40 17.58
C ASP A 260 3.36 3.46 18.01
N THR A 261 3.62 3.36 19.33
CA THR A 261 4.53 2.36 19.93
C THR A 261 4.24 0.92 19.49
N GLN A 262 2.99 0.54 19.26
CA GLN A 262 2.65 -0.84 18.86
C GLN A 262 3.12 -1.17 17.44
N ALA A 263 3.24 -0.16 16.56
CA ALA A 263 3.71 -0.32 15.20
C ALA A 263 5.24 -0.17 15.07
N ALA A 264 5.91 0.42 16.06
CA ALA A 264 7.33 0.72 16.01
C ALA A 264 8.23 -0.53 15.86
N ILE A 265 8.07 -1.52 16.76
CA ILE A 265 8.88 -2.76 16.72
C ILE A 265 8.61 -3.56 15.45
N PRO A 266 7.34 -3.78 15.02
CA PRO A 266 7.06 -4.48 13.76
C PRO A 266 7.65 -3.77 12.54
N LEU A 267 7.63 -2.44 12.48
CA LEU A 267 8.25 -1.68 11.40
C LEU A 267 9.78 -1.81 11.36
N MET A 268 10.43 -1.81 12.52
CA MET A 268 11.87 -2.08 12.62
C MET A 268 12.20 -3.49 12.10
N LYS A 269 11.42 -4.50 12.50
CA LYS A 269 11.58 -5.88 12.01
C LYS A 269 11.32 -6.01 10.51
N LEU A 270 10.30 -5.34 9.96
CA LEU A 270 10.06 -5.29 8.52
C LEU A 270 11.25 -4.68 7.77
N THR A 271 11.81 -3.58 8.31
CA THR A 271 12.98 -2.93 7.72
C THR A 271 14.18 -3.89 7.67
N GLN A 272 14.40 -4.64 8.76
CA GLN A 272 15.50 -5.62 8.88
C GLN A 272 15.44 -6.78 7.88
N LYS A 273 14.30 -7.00 7.19
CA LYS A 273 14.25 -7.98 6.10
C LYS A 273 15.17 -7.62 4.94
N ASN A 274 15.26 -6.32 4.63
CA ASN A 274 15.96 -5.81 3.46
C ASN A 274 17.14 -4.91 3.83
N PHE A 275 17.12 -4.23 4.97
CA PHE A 275 18.12 -3.22 5.33
C PHE A 275 18.64 -3.42 6.75
N ASP A 276 19.95 -3.29 6.91
CA ASP A 276 20.55 -2.99 8.20
C ASP A 276 20.39 -1.50 8.51
N PHE A 277 20.16 -1.17 9.80
CA PHE A 277 20.13 0.21 10.27
C PHE A 277 20.90 0.38 11.58
N LEU A 278 21.49 1.56 11.80
CA LEU A 278 22.28 1.83 13.01
C LEU A 278 21.42 2.29 14.19
N TYR A 279 20.48 3.22 13.93
CA TYR A 279 19.63 3.81 14.96
C TYR A 279 18.20 3.96 14.46
N ALA A 280 17.22 3.68 15.33
CA ALA A 280 15.83 4.07 15.10
C ALA A 280 15.55 5.41 15.81
N LEU A 281 15.11 6.40 15.06
CA LEU A 281 14.73 7.73 15.56
C LEU A 281 13.21 7.83 15.63
N MET A 282 12.70 8.20 16.80
CA MET A 282 11.28 8.29 17.10
C MET A 282 11.02 9.49 18.01
N ASP A 283 9.79 10.00 17.99
CA ASP A 283 9.39 11.05 18.92
C ASP A 283 9.26 10.51 20.37
N LYS A 284 9.15 11.43 21.33
CA LYS A 284 8.99 11.06 22.75
C LYS A 284 7.68 10.30 23.02
N GLY A 285 6.67 10.45 22.16
CA GLY A 285 5.39 9.76 22.24
C GLY A 285 5.52 8.25 22.10
N TYR A 286 6.60 7.75 21.49
CA TYR A 286 6.89 6.31 21.42
C TYR A 286 7.36 5.70 22.75
N VAL A 287 7.76 6.52 23.73
CA VAL A 287 8.14 6.05 25.07
C VAL A 287 6.89 5.75 25.90
N SER A 288 6.52 4.47 25.97
CA SER A 288 5.43 3.97 26.81
C SER A 288 5.96 2.99 27.85
N THR A 289 5.48 3.10 29.10
CA THR A 289 5.72 2.11 30.15
C THR A 289 4.60 1.06 30.25
N ASP A 290 3.49 1.30 29.57
CA ASP A 290 2.23 0.54 29.71
C ASP A 290 1.83 -0.21 28.41
N ILE A 291 2.64 -0.12 27.37
CA ILE A 291 2.49 -0.72 26.03
C ILE A 291 3.88 -1.25 25.65
#